data_AF-A0A6P4CT15-F1
#
_entry.id   AF-A0A6P4CT15-F1
#
_cell.length_a   1.000
_cell.length_b   1.000
_cell.length_c   1.000
_cell.angle_alpha   90.00
_cell.angle_beta   90.00
_cell.angle_gamma   90.00
#
_symmetry.space_group_name_H-M   'P 1'
#
loop_
_entity.id
_entity.type
_entity.pdbx_description
1 polymer ?
#
loop_
_entity_poly.entity_id
_entity_poly.type
_entity_poly.pdbx_seq_one_letter_code
_entity_poly.pdbx_strand_id
1 'polypeptide(L)'
;MEAPMVSIERSSSIEREPRTLSIDQLESARNLAMYILNTKPIEEASRIFTEGLQPVVSAACRMGYTGMDMDPAQELQNMRDDDPAAHDAFRDIASAPF
;
A
#
# COMPACT_ATOMS: atom_id res chain seq x y z
N MET A 1 34.88 -12.88 35.77
CA MET A 1 33.95 -13.77 35.05
C MET A 1 33.33 -12.93 33.95
N GLU A 2 33.80 -13.10 32.72
CA GLU A 2 33.21 -12.46 31.54
C GLU A 2 31.87 -13.14 31.24
N ALA A 3 30.80 -12.35 31.16
CA ALA A 3 29.48 -12.86 30.79
C ALA A 3 29.46 -13.16 29.28
N PRO A 4 28.88 -14.28 28.82
CA PRO A 4 28.80 -14.58 27.40
C PRO A 4 27.92 -13.53 26.73
N MET A 5 28.53 -12.71 25.89
CA MET A 5 27.86 -11.78 25.01
C MET A 5 27.00 -12.57 24.01
N VAL A 6 25.72 -12.75 24.33
CA VAL A 6 24.74 -13.33 23.40
C VAL A 6 24.54 -12.29 22.28
N SER A 7 25.12 -12.55 21.11
CA SER A 7 24.90 -11.71 19.93
C SER A 7 23.41 -11.75 19.58
N ILE A 8 22.73 -10.61 19.75
CA ILE A 8 21.33 -10.50 19.36
C ILE A 8 21.28 -10.44 17.83
N GLU A 9 20.93 -11.56 17.20
CA GLU A 9 20.71 -11.58 15.75
C GLU A 9 19.43 -10.81 15.44
N ARG A 10 19.56 -9.74 14.65
CA ARG A 10 18.41 -8.98 14.17
C ARG A 10 17.85 -9.70 12.94
N SER A 11 16.73 -10.40 13.11
CA SER A 11 15.92 -10.91 11.99
C SER A 11 14.90 -9.85 11.56
N SER A 12 14.55 -9.80 10.28
CA SER A 12 13.48 -8.91 9.80
C SER A 12 12.11 -9.38 10.32
N SER A 13 11.23 -8.45 10.73
CA SER A 13 9.89 -8.82 11.24
C SER A 13 9.08 -9.67 10.26
N ILE A 14 9.25 -9.43 8.95
CA ILE A 14 8.58 -10.17 7.87
C ILE A 14 8.87 -11.68 7.85
N GLU A 15 9.96 -12.13 8.47
CA GLU A 15 10.30 -13.56 8.56
C GLU A 15 9.53 -14.26 9.68
N ARG A 16 9.07 -13.50 10.67
CA ARG A 16 8.37 -14.01 11.87
C ARG A 16 6.85 -13.85 11.76
N GLU A 17 6.38 -13.10 10.78
CA GLU A 17 4.96 -12.87 10.55
C GLU A 17 4.27 -14.10 9.95
N PRO A 18 3.06 -14.44 10.41
CA PRO A 18 2.29 -15.53 9.82
C PRO A 18 1.89 -15.16 8.39
N ARG A 19 2.22 -16.02 7.43
CA ARG A 19 1.83 -15.84 6.02
C ARG A 19 0.50 -16.54 5.72
N THR A 20 -0.39 -15.84 5.02
CA THR A 20 -1.66 -16.40 4.55
C THR A 20 -1.45 -17.53 3.53
N LEU A 21 -0.38 -17.45 2.74
CA LEU A 21 -0.05 -18.41 1.68
C LEU A 21 1.34 -19.00 1.91
N SER A 22 1.52 -20.27 1.52
CA SER A 22 2.86 -20.88 1.42
C SER A 22 3.65 -20.30 0.24
N ILE A 23 4.95 -20.57 0.20
CA ILE A 23 5.83 -20.12 -0.89
C ILE A 23 5.36 -20.69 -2.24
N ASP A 24 5.05 -21.99 -2.28
CA ASP A 24 4.57 -22.64 -3.51
C ASP A 24 3.26 -22.04 -4.01
N GLN A 25 2.36 -21.66 -3.09
CA GLN A 25 1.10 -21.00 -3.43
C GLN A 25 1.34 -19.60 -4.00
N LEU A 26 2.29 -18.84 -3.45
CA LEU A 26 2.69 -17.54 -3.98
C LEU A 26 3.28 -17.66 -5.38
N GLU A 27 4.17 -18.62 -5.60
CA GLU A 27 4.77 -18.85 -6.92
C GLU A 27 3.73 -19.29 -7.95
N SER A 28 2.84 -20.21 -7.57
CA SER A 28 1.73 -20.64 -8.42
C SER A 28 0.80 -19.48 -8.77
N ALA A 29 0.41 -18.66 -7.79
CA ALA A 29 -0.44 -17.49 -8.01
C ALA A 29 0.25 -16.46 -8.93
N ARG A 30 1.55 -16.22 -8.73
CA ARG A 30 2.35 -15.35 -9.58
C ARG A 30 2.38 -15.83 -11.03
N ASN A 31 2.63 -17.12 -11.25
CA ASN A 31 2.69 -17.69 -12.60
C ASN A 31 1.34 -17.58 -13.31
N LEU A 32 0.24 -17.84 -12.59
CA LEU A 32 -1.10 -17.67 -13.14
C LEU A 32 -1.42 -16.20 -13.45
N ALA A 33 -1.02 -15.27 -12.60
CA ALA A 33 -1.19 -13.84 -12.83
C ALA A 33 -0.44 -13.39 -14.11
N MET A 34 0.79 -13.85 -14.29
CA MET A 34 1.56 -13.59 -15.50
C MET A 34 0.89 -14.19 -16.74
N TYR A 35 0.36 -15.41 -16.65
CA TYR A 35 -0.37 -16.02 -17.74
C TYR A 35 -1.60 -15.19 -18.14
N ILE A 36 -2.39 -14.71 -17.18
CA ILE A 36 -3.55 -13.86 -17.43
C ILE A 36 -3.14 -12.56 -18.13
N LEU A 37 -2.13 -11.85 -17.60
CA LEU A 37 -1.66 -10.58 -18.15
C LEU A 37 -1.12 -10.73 -19.59
N ASN A 38 -0.53 -11.87 -19.92
CA ASN A 38 0.04 -12.11 -21.26
C ASN A 38 -1.00 -12.62 -22.28
N THR A 39 -2.12 -13.20 -21.83
CA THR A 39 -3.08 -13.86 -22.73
C THR A 39 -4.42 -13.14 -22.83
N LYS A 40 -4.75 -12.28 -21.87
CA LYS A 40 -6.03 -11.56 -21.80
C LYS A 40 -5.85 -10.08 -22.13
N PRO A 41 -6.87 -9.43 -22.72
CA PRO A 41 -6.87 -7.98 -22.87
C PRO A 41 -6.90 -7.31 -21.49
N ILE A 42 -6.40 -6.08 -21.42
CA ILE A 42 -6.22 -5.36 -20.16
C ILE A 42 -7.52 -5.17 -19.39
N GLU A 43 -8.64 -4.98 -20.08
CA GLU A 43 -9.97 -4.80 -19.48
C GLU A 43 -10.44 -6.08 -18.78
N GLU A 44 -10.24 -7.24 -19.41
CA GLU A 44 -10.62 -8.54 -18.85
C GLU A 44 -9.70 -8.91 -17.69
N ALA A 45 -8.38 -8.69 -17.84
CA ALA A 45 -7.42 -8.92 -16.76
C ALA A 45 -7.73 -8.03 -15.55
N SER A 46 -8.00 -6.75 -15.77
CA SER A 46 -8.40 -5.81 -14.71
C SER A 46 -9.64 -6.30 -13.97
N ARG A 47 -10.67 -6.75 -14.70
CA ARG A 47 -11.87 -7.32 -14.08
C ARG A 47 -11.54 -8.54 -13.23
N ILE A 48 -10.74 -9.49 -13.72
CA ILE A 48 -10.36 -10.69 -12.95
C ILE A 48 -9.67 -10.33 -11.63
N PHE A 49 -8.74 -9.37 -11.65
CA PHE A 49 -7.99 -9.00 -10.45
C PHE A 49 -8.75 -8.13 -9.45
N THR A 50 -9.83 -7.47 -9.90
CA THR A 50 -10.58 -6.51 -9.08
C THR A 50 -12.00 -6.95 -8.73
N GLU A 51 -12.49 -8.05 -9.31
CA GLU A 51 -13.81 -8.58 -9.03
C GLU A 51 -13.97 -8.90 -7.54
N GLY A 52 -14.96 -8.28 -6.90
CA GLY A 52 -15.26 -8.45 -5.47
C GLY A 52 -14.43 -7.59 -4.51
N LEU A 53 -13.44 -6.83 -4.99
CA LEU A 53 -12.71 -5.88 -4.15
C LEU A 53 -13.54 -4.60 -3.92
N GLN A 54 -13.41 -4.00 -2.73
CA GLN A 54 -13.99 -2.69 -2.43
C GLN A 54 -12.88 -1.64 -2.34
N PRO A 55 -13.03 -0.46 -2.96
CA PRO A 55 -12.09 0.64 -2.79
C PRO A 55 -11.99 1.06 -1.31
N VAL A 56 -10.79 1.42 -0.86
CA VAL A 56 -10.54 1.80 0.54
C VAL A 56 -11.38 3.01 0.97
N VAL A 57 -11.60 3.97 0.06
CA VAL A 57 -12.46 5.15 0.30
C VAL A 57 -13.90 4.72 0.61
N SER A 58 -14.39 3.64 -0.02
CA SER A 58 -15.74 3.13 0.19
C SER A 58 -15.94 2.49 1.56
N ALA A 59 -14.87 1.98 2.19
CA ALA A 59 -14.92 1.39 3.53
C ALA A 59 -15.01 2.47 4.62
N ALA A 60 -14.35 3.61 4.43
CA ALA A 60 -14.42 4.76 5.35
C ALA A 60 -15.85 5.34 5.42
N CYS A 61 -16.54 5.44 4.28
CA CYS A 61 -17.94 5.90 4.24
C CYS A 61 -18.92 4.94 4.92
N ARG A 62 -18.65 3.62 4.94
CA ARG A 62 -19.52 2.65 5.64
C ARG A 62 -19.33 2.64 7.14
N MET A 63 -18.13 2.95 7.61
CA MET A 63 -17.80 3.01 9.04
C MET A 63 -18.16 4.36 9.65
N GLY A 64 -19.42 4.80 9.50
CA GLY A 64 -20.11 5.75 10.39
C GLY A 64 -19.37 7.00 10.87
N TYR A 65 -18.26 7.42 10.26
CA TYR A 65 -17.55 8.64 10.59
C TYR A 65 -18.27 9.78 9.88
N THR A 66 -19.49 10.06 10.36
CA THR A 66 -20.06 11.40 10.31
C THR A 66 -19.13 12.31 11.11
N GLY A 67 -18.12 12.87 10.45
CA GLY A 67 -17.11 13.63 11.18
C GLY A 67 -16.04 14.31 10.32
N MET A 68 -16.37 14.69 9.09
CA MET A 68 -15.78 15.80 8.35
C MET A 68 -16.66 15.96 7.12
N ASP A 69 -17.57 16.93 7.18
CA ASP A 69 -18.33 17.40 6.03
C ASP A 69 -17.33 18.10 5.09
N MET A 70 -16.57 17.29 4.33
CA MET A 70 -15.65 17.78 3.32
C MET A 70 -16.49 18.17 2.11
N ASP A 71 -16.77 19.47 2.00
CA ASP A 71 -17.42 20.07 0.84
C ASP A 71 -16.57 19.76 -0.42
N PRO A 72 -17.09 19.00 -1.40
CA PRO A 72 -16.36 18.70 -2.63
C PRO A 72 -16.02 19.95 -3.44
N ALA A 73 -16.64 21.10 -3.17
CA ALA A 73 -16.25 22.38 -3.78
C ALA A 73 -14.96 22.97 -3.19
N GLN A 74 -14.56 22.60 -1.96
CA GLN A 74 -13.28 23.03 -1.36
C GLN A 74 -12.08 22.30 -1.97
N GLU A 75 -12.19 21.02 -2.36
CA GLU A 75 -11.09 20.33 -3.05
C GLU A 75 -10.75 20.99 -4.40
N LEU A 76 -11.75 21.47 -5.15
CA LEU A 76 -11.52 22.12 -6.43
C LEU A 76 -10.88 23.52 -6.29
N GLN A 77 -11.10 24.20 -5.15
CA GLN A 77 -10.51 25.50 -4.84
C GLN A 77 -9.09 25.36 -4.28
N ASN A 78 -8.84 24.33 -3.47
CA ASN A 78 -7.49 24.05 -2.94
C ASN A 78 -6.48 23.73 -4.05
N MET A 79 -6.91 23.19 -5.20
CA MET A 79 -6.03 22.97 -6.36
C MET A 79 -5.75 24.23 -7.21
N ARG A 80 -6.41 25.36 -6.92
CA ARG A 80 -6.31 26.58 -7.73
C ARG A 80 -5.42 27.64 -7.12
N ASP A 81 -5.18 27.58 -5.81
CA ASP A 81 -4.37 28.54 -5.06
C ASP A 81 -3.05 27.94 -4.53
N ASP A 82 -2.57 26.85 -5.13
CA ASP A 82 -1.22 26.34 -4.89
C ASP A 82 -0.19 27.16 -5.69
N ASP A 83 0.45 28.10 -5.01
CA ASP A 83 1.67 28.76 -5.44
C ASP A 83 2.71 27.68 -5.84
N PRO A 84 3.27 27.68 -7.06
CA PRO A 84 4.16 26.62 -7.55
C PRO A 84 5.47 26.47 -6.76
N ALA A 85 5.74 27.36 -5.79
CA ALA A 85 6.89 27.31 -4.92
C ALA A 85 6.75 26.36 -3.70
N ALA A 86 5.54 25.93 -3.34
CA ALA A 86 5.32 25.10 -2.15
C ALA A 86 5.54 23.57 -2.37
N HIS A 87 5.56 23.13 -3.63
CA HIS A 87 5.72 21.71 -3.98
C HIS A 87 7.16 21.18 -3.89
N ASP A 88 8.16 22.04 -3.70
CA ASP A 88 9.57 21.62 -3.61
C ASP A 88 9.98 21.10 -2.21
N ALA A 89 9.05 21.04 -1.27
CA ALA A 89 9.24 20.34 0.01
C ALA A 89 8.94 18.83 -0.11
N PHE A 90 9.39 18.19 -1.20
CA PHE A 90 9.58 16.74 -1.23
C PHE A 90 10.48 16.41 -0.05
N ARG A 91 9.87 15.84 1.00
CA ARG A 91 10.54 15.51 2.25
C ARG A 91 11.77 14.67 1.94
N ASP A 92 12.93 15.29 2.10
CA ASP A 92 14.23 14.65 1.96
C ASP A 92 14.35 13.53 3.00
N ILE A 93 14.16 12.30 2.53
CA ILE A 93 14.36 11.07 3.32
C ILE A 93 15.79 10.94 3.83
N ALA A 94 16.76 11.65 3.25
CA ALA A 94 18.15 11.65 3.73
C ALA A 94 18.32 12.38 5.07
N SER A 95 17.37 13.21 5.49
CA SER A 95 17.43 13.93 6.77
C SER A 95 16.69 13.22 7.92
N ALA A 96 16.09 12.04 7.70
CA ALA A 96 15.42 11.31 8.78
C ALA A 96 16.45 10.71 9.75
N PRO A 97 16.32 10.92 11.08
CA PRO A 97 17.24 10.35 12.05
C PRO A 97 17.11 8.81 12.16
N PHE A 98 18.23 8.14 12.43
CA PHE A 98 18.32 6.69 12.72
C PHE A 98 18.01 6.37 14.19
#